data_AF-A0A2J6Q221-F1
#
_entry.id   AF-A0A2J6Q221-F1
#
_cell.length_a   1.000
_cell.length_b   1.000
_cell.length_c   1.000
_cell.angle_alpha   90.00
_cell.angle_beta   90.00
_cell.angle_gamma   90.00
#
_symmetry.space_group_name_H-M   'P 1'
#
loop_
_entity.id
_entity.type
_entity.pdbx_description
1 polymer ?
#
loop_
_entity_poly.entity_id
_entity_poly.type
_entity_poly.pdbx_seq_one_letter_code
_entity_poly.pdbx_strand_id
1 'polypeptide(L)'
;MSSSVGLSATKLLPIAGSWAAPFTLYFLTLSSRVAAERLKTKVFIGDTCNCCNKKDAANQPHKSRPDPLQLAIRCHSNFLQTVPLAFVLLTIAELNGGNREALTYLMATLFALRVAHADGGMRLRGNFGGGAIGRPLGYIGSMGVLAGLAGYSTYLVRAYWGF
;
A
#
# COMPACT_ATOMS: atom_id res chain seq x y z
N MET A 1 -44.67 -9.94 -22.95
CA MET A 1 -43.59 -8.95 -23.00
C MET A 1 -43.07 -8.77 -21.58
N SER A 2 -41.93 -9.39 -21.25
CA SER A 2 -41.33 -9.29 -19.92
C SER A 2 -40.39 -8.09 -19.92
N SER A 3 -40.84 -6.98 -19.35
CA SER A 3 -40.00 -5.81 -19.13
C SER A 3 -39.04 -6.17 -17.99
N SER A 4 -37.75 -6.35 -18.29
CA SER A 4 -36.74 -6.42 -17.25
C SER A 4 -36.73 -5.07 -16.54
N VAL A 5 -37.23 -5.05 -15.30
CA VAL A 5 -37.15 -3.87 -14.43
C VAL A 5 -35.67 -3.58 -14.22
N GLY A 6 -35.21 -2.51 -14.87
CA GLY A 6 -33.82 -2.15 -14.98
C GLY A 6 -33.22 -1.82 -13.62
N LEU A 7 -32.39 -2.71 -13.11
CA LEU A 7 -31.20 -2.33 -12.36
C LEU A 7 -30.11 -1.92 -13.35
N SER A 8 -30.37 -0.91 -14.20
CA SER A 8 -29.29 -0.04 -14.68
C SER A 8 -28.88 0.84 -13.50
N ALA A 9 -28.42 0.21 -12.41
CA ALA A 9 -27.72 0.91 -11.37
C ALA A 9 -26.42 1.37 -12.01
N THR A 10 -26.37 2.65 -12.41
CA THR A 10 -25.13 3.32 -12.78
C THR A 10 -24.13 2.95 -11.69
N LYS A 11 -23.11 2.16 -12.03
CA LYS A 11 -22.10 1.77 -11.05
C LYS A 11 -21.48 3.06 -10.55
N LEU A 12 -21.78 3.42 -9.31
CA LEU A 12 -21.12 4.53 -8.63
C LEU A 12 -19.73 4.02 -8.28
N LEU A 13 -18.70 4.73 -8.74
CA LEU A 13 -17.28 4.43 -8.46
C LEU A 13 -16.79 3.05 -8.98
N PRO A 14 -16.96 2.72 -10.27
CA PRO A 14 -16.51 1.44 -10.81
C PRO A 14 -15.00 1.20 -10.66
N ILE A 15 -14.17 2.25 -10.68
CA ILE A 15 -12.70 2.13 -10.58
C ILE A 15 -12.31 1.91 -9.13
N ALA A 16 -12.78 2.73 -8.19
CA ALA A 16 -12.55 2.48 -6.78
C ALA A 16 -13.06 1.09 -6.36
N GLY A 17 -14.24 0.69 -6.82
CA GLY A 17 -14.81 -0.63 -6.55
C GLY A 17 -13.95 -1.78 -7.10
N SER A 18 -13.45 -1.66 -8.34
CA SER A 18 -12.61 -2.71 -8.95
C SER A 18 -11.24 -2.86 -8.27
N TRP A 19 -10.61 -1.75 -7.87
CA TRP A 19 -9.32 -1.78 -7.16
C TRP A 19 -9.46 -2.08 -5.66
N ALA A 20 -10.63 -1.92 -5.06
CA ALA A 20 -10.84 -2.26 -3.64
C ALA A 20 -10.51 -3.73 -3.34
N ALA A 21 -10.88 -4.65 -4.24
CA ALA A 21 -10.64 -6.08 -4.06
C ALA A 21 -9.13 -6.44 -3.98
N PRO A 22 -8.27 -6.14 -4.97
CA PRO A 22 -6.85 -6.49 -4.91
C PRO A 22 -6.12 -5.80 -3.75
N PHE A 23 -6.41 -4.53 -3.45
CA PHE A 23 -5.79 -3.83 -2.32
C PHE A 23 -6.21 -4.44 -0.97
N THR A 24 -7.49 -4.79 -0.81
CA THR A 24 -7.97 -5.44 0.42
C THR A 24 -7.38 -6.83 0.59
N LEU A 25 -7.31 -7.63 -0.47
CA LEU A 25 -6.64 -8.92 -0.43
C LEU A 25 -5.19 -8.77 0.02
N TYR A 26 -4.46 -7.81 -0.53
CA TYR A 26 -3.08 -7.56 -0.13
C TYR A 26 -2.98 -7.09 1.34
N PHE A 27 -3.87 -6.20 1.77
CA PHE A 27 -3.97 -5.78 3.17
C PHE A 27 -4.15 -6.97 4.11
N LEU A 28 -5.06 -7.90 3.78
CA LEU A 28 -5.28 -9.12 4.55
C LEU A 28 -4.02 -9.97 4.61
N THR A 29 -3.28 -10.13 3.50
CA THR A 29 -2.01 -10.86 3.54
C THR A 29 -1.00 -10.21 4.49
N LEU A 30 -0.85 -8.88 4.45
CA LEU A 30 0.04 -8.13 5.34
C LEU A 30 -0.37 -8.26 6.81
N SER A 31 -1.68 -8.16 7.08
CA SER A 31 -2.24 -8.32 8.42
C SER A 31 -1.99 -9.73 8.98
N SER A 32 -2.28 -10.76 8.19
CA SER A 32 -2.04 -12.16 8.56
C SER A 32 -0.56 -12.44 8.83
N ARG A 33 0.35 -11.79 8.09
CA ARG A 33 1.80 -11.89 8.33
C ARG A 33 2.18 -11.30 9.69
N VAL A 34 1.64 -10.15 10.07
CA VAL A 34 1.86 -9.56 11.40
C VAL A 34 1.32 -10.50 12.50
N ALA A 35 0.09 -11.01 12.33
CA ALA A 35 -0.50 -11.94 13.28
C ALA A 35 0.33 -13.21 13.45
N ALA A 36 0.81 -13.80 12.34
CA ALA A 36 1.68 -14.97 12.36
C ALA A 36 2.99 -14.71 13.11
N GLU A 37 3.65 -13.56 12.89
CA GLU A 37 4.88 -13.22 13.60
C GLU A 37 4.64 -12.96 15.09
N ARG A 38 3.50 -12.37 15.47
CA ARG A 38 3.12 -12.21 16.89
C ARG A 38 2.92 -13.56 17.59
N LEU A 39 2.27 -14.51 16.92
CA LEU A 39 2.08 -15.86 17.45
C LEU A 39 3.41 -16.61 17.59
N LYS A 40 4.31 -16.50 16.61
CA LYS A 40 5.64 -17.13 16.65
C LYS A 40 6.53 -16.56 17.75
N THR A 41 6.56 -15.24 17.89
CA THR A 41 7.42 -14.54 18.85
C THR A 41 6.83 -14.51 20.26
N LYS A 42 5.53 -14.84 20.42
CA LYS A 42 4.76 -14.70 21.66
C LYS A 42 4.74 -13.26 22.20
N VAL A 43 4.99 -12.28 21.34
CA VAL A 43 4.94 -10.85 21.64
C VAL A 43 3.62 -10.29 21.14
N PHE A 44 2.62 -10.28 22.02
CA PHE A 44 1.28 -9.77 21.69
C PHE A 44 1.23 -8.24 21.69
N ILE A 45 1.98 -7.60 22.58
CA ILE A 45 2.11 -6.14 22.69
C ILE A 45 3.59 -5.79 22.54
N GLY A 46 3.88 -4.87 21.63
CA GLY A 46 5.23 -4.47 21.27
C GLY A 46 5.56 -4.71 19.80
N ASP A 47 6.74 -4.21 19.43
CA ASP A 47 7.28 -4.16 18.09
C ASP A 47 8.65 -4.84 17.97
N THR A 48 9.20 -5.36 19.08
CA THR A 48 10.49 -6.05 19.14
C THR A 48 10.41 -7.45 19.78
N CYS A 49 11.07 -8.44 19.17
CA CYS A 49 11.28 -9.80 19.66
C CYS A 49 12.65 -9.94 20.30
N ASN A 50 12.70 -10.04 21.63
CA ASN A 50 13.96 -10.32 22.35
C ASN A 50 14.61 -11.67 22.00
N CYS A 51 13.87 -12.60 21.39
CA CYS A 51 14.41 -13.89 20.92
C CYS A 51 15.34 -13.76 19.72
N CYS A 52 15.27 -12.63 19.01
CA CYS A 52 16.03 -12.35 17.79
C CYS A 52 17.39 -11.70 18.10
N ASN A 53 17.48 -11.00 19.25
CA ASN A 53 18.71 -10.35 19.72
C ASN A 53 19.68 -11.28 20.47
N LYS A 54 19.19 -12.35 21.10
CA LYS A 54 20.01 -13.17 22.01
C LYS A 54 21.03 -14.11 21.33
N LYS A 55 20.85 -14.50 20.07
CA LYS A 55 21.75 -15.45 19.39
C LYS A 55 22.78 -14.80 18.46
N ASP A 56 22.50 -13.61 17.93
CA ASP A 56 23.35 -12.95 16.93
C ASP A 56 24.17 -11.76 17.50
N ALA A 57 23.77 -11.17 18.65
CA ALA A 57 24.48 -10.03 19.24
C ALA A 57 25.87 -10.36 19.80
N ALA A 58 26.15 -11.64 20.09
CA ALA A 58 27.45 -12.08 20.59
C ALA A 58 28.52 -12.22 19.48
N ASN A 59 28.12 -12.29 18.19
CA ASN A 59 29.04 -12.65 17.10
C ASN A 59 29.23 -11.56 16.02
N GLN A 60 28.39 -10.54 15.89
CA GLN A 60 28.57 -9.48 14.86
C GLN A 60 28.05 -8.09 15.31
N PRO A 61 28.91 -7.20 15.81
CA PRO A 61 28.49 -5.89 16.34
C PRO A 61 28.00 -4.89 15.28
N HIS A 62 28.22 -5.16 13.99
CA HIS A 62 27.91 -4.20 12.90
C HIS A 62 26.76 -4.61 11.96
N LYS A 63 26.08 -5.74 12.18
CA LYS A 63 25.06 -6.25 11.25
C LYS A 63 23.80 -6.71 11.98
N SER A 64 23.17 -5.81 12.72
CA SER A 64 21.89 -6.07 13.40
C SER A 64 20.86 -6.56 12.40
N ARG A 65 20.48 -7.84 12.53
CA ARG A 65 19.41 -8.46 11.75
C ARG A 65 18.12 -7.66 12.02
N PRO A 66 17.42 -7.11 11.01
CA PRO A 66 16.13 -6.48 11.24
C PRO A 66 15.19 -7.51 11.84
N ASP A 67 14.53 -7.12 12.91
CA ASP A 67 13.54 -7.92 13.60
C ASP A 67 12.38 -8.28 12.64
N PRO A 68 12.05 -9.57 12.44
CA PRO A 68 11.00 -9.98 11.52
C PRO A 68 9.61 -9.46 11.91
N LEU A 69 9.32 -9.33 13.21
CA LEU A 69 8.06 -8.75 13.71
C LEU A 69 8.02 -7.24 13.40
N GLN A 70 9.11 -6.53 13.70
CA GLN A 70 9.22 -5.09 13.41
C GLN A 70 9.07 -4.83 11.91
N LEU A 71 9.70 -5.65 11.07
CA LEU A 71 9.61 -5.57 9.62
C LEU A 71 8.17 -5.77 9.15
N ALA A 72 7.48 -6.81 9.63
CA ALA A 72 6.09 -7.08 9.26
C ALA A 72 5.16 -5.91 9.66
N ILE A 73 5.33 -5.37 10.87
CA ILE A 73 4.57 -4.20 11.36
C ILE A 73 4.82 -2.98 10.45
N ARG A 74 6.08 -2.72 10.09
CA ARG A 74 6.44 -1.60 9.19
C ARG A 74 5.84 -1.76 7.79
N CYS A 75 5.83 -2.98 7.25
CA CYS A 75 5.17 -3.26 5.96
C CYS A 75 3.68 -2.93 6.01
N HIS A 76 3.00 -3.41 7.06
CA HIS A 76 1.56 -3.21 7.24
C HIS A 76 1.20 -1.74 7.47
N SER A 77 1.94 -1.06 8.35
CA SER A 77 1.75 0.37 8.65
C SER A 77 2.01 1.25 7.43
N ASN A 78 3.07 0.97 6.65
CA ASN A 78 3.36 1.71 5.42
C ASN A 78 2.19 1.61 4.41
N PHE A 79 1.60 0.43 4.25
CA PHE A 79 0.42 0.25 3.40
C PHE A 79 -0.76 1.10 3.90
N LEU A 80 -1.05 1.07 5.20
CA LEU A 80 -2.13 1.84 5.83
C LEU A 80 -1.97 3.35 5.77
N GLN A 81 -0.74 3.87 5.74
CA GLN A 81 -0.51 5.32 5.65
C GLN A 81 -0.87 5.90 4.28
N THR A 82 -0.93 5.07 3.24
CA THR A 82 -1.02 5.57 1.88
C THR A 82 -2.25 5.10 1.14
N VAL A 83 -2.65 3.85 1.32
CA VAL A 83 -3.77 3.27 0.56
C VAL A 83 -5.11 3.92 0.91
N PRO A 84 -5.50 4.10 2.19
CA PRO A 84 -6.75 4.79 2.52
C PRO A 84 -6.81 6.20 1.92
N LEU A 85 -5.72 6.97 2.01
CA LEU A 85 -5.65 8.31 1.44
C LEU A 85 -5.74 8.28 -0.09
N ALA A 86 -5.10 7.32 -0.76
CA ALA A 86 -5.23 7.13 -2.20
C ALA A 86 -6.68 6.83 -2.62
N PHE A 87 -7.40 5.99 -1.86
CA PHE A 87 -8.80 5.68 -2.14
C PHE A 87 -9.73 6.86 -1.91
N VAL A 88 -9.46 7.71 -0.90
CA VAL A 88 -10.20 8.96 -0.72
C VAL A 88 -10.00 9.88 -1.93
N LEU A 89 -8.75 10.09 -2.37
CA LEU A 89 -8.45 10.94 -3.52
C LEU A 89 -9.02 10.36 -4.84
N LEU A 90 -8.92 9.04 -5.02
CA LEU A 90 -9.50 8.33 -6.16
C LEU A 90 -11.02 8.53 -6.21
N THR A 91 -11.70 8.38 -5.08
CA THR A 91 -13.15 8.56 -4.98
C THR A 91 -13.53 9.98 -5.35
N ILE A 92 -12.81 10.99 -4.84
CA ILE A 92 -13.03 12.39 -5.20
C ILE A 92 -12.83 12.59 -6.69
N ALA A 93 -11.71 12.12 -7.26
CA ALA A 93 -11.40 12.30 -8.67
C ALA A 93 -12.42 11.59 -9.58
N GLU A 94 -12.87 10.40 -9.22
CA GLU A 94 -13.86 9.63 -9.97
C GLU A 94 -15.25 10.27 -9.93
N LEU A 95 -15.68 10.79 -8.77
CA LEU A 95 -16.95 11.54 -8.64
C LEU A 95 -16.94 12.85 -9.44
N ASN A 96 -15.78 13.50 -9.58
CA ASN A 96 -15.62 14.72 -10.36
C ASN A 96 -15.40 14.47 -11.86
N GLY A 97 -15.66 13.24 -12.35
CA GLY A 97 -15.58 12.93 -13.77
C GLY A 97 -14.17 12.68 -14.30
N GLY A 98 -13.24 12.26 -13.43
CA GLY A 98 -11.88 11.92 -13.81
C GLY A 98 -11.81 10.82 -14.89
N ASN A 99 -10.79 10.89 -15.74
CA ASN A 99 -10.56 9.95 -16.83
C ASN A 99 -10.33 8.54 -16.26
N ARG A 100 -11.12 7.58 -16.75
CA ARG A 100 -11.13 6.20 -16.25
C ARG A 100 -9.80 5.48 -16.45
N GLU A 101 -9.16 5.69 -17.59
CA GLU A 101 -7.88 5.06 -17.90
C GLU A 101 -6.79 5.62 -17.00
N ALA A 102 -6.72 6.95 -16.85
CA ALA A 102 -5.74 7.61 -16.00
C ALA A 102 -5.84 7.13 -14.54
N LEU A 103 -7.06 7.09 -13.98
CA LEU A 103 -7.30 6.61 -12.62
C LEU A 103 -6.94 5.12 -12.46
N THR A 104 -7.24 4.29 -13.47
CA THR A 104 -6.87 2.87 -13.48
C THR A 104 -5.36 2.67 -13.50
N TYR A 105 -4.63 3.41 -14.36
CA TYR A 105 -3.18 3.36 -14.42
C TYR A 105 -2.52 3.83 -13.13
N LEU A 106 -3.03 4.91 -12.51
CA LEU A 106 -2.53 5.38 -11.22
C LEU A 106 -2.70 4.33 -10.13
N MET A 107 -3.87 3.67 -10.06
CA MET A 107 -4.13 2.63 -9.08
C MET A 107 -3.33 1.35 -9.34
N ALA A 108 -3.18 0.95 -10.60
CA ALA A 108 -2.31 -0.15 -10.99
C ALA A 108 -0.84 0.10 -10.61
N THR A 109 -0.36 1.31 -10.89
CA THR A 109 1.00 1.74 -10.55
C THR A 109 1.20 1.75 -9.04
N LEU A 110 0.25 2.31 -8.28
CA LEU A 110 0.29 2.29 -6.82
C LEU A 110 0.33 0.85 -6.31
N PHE A 111 -0.51 -0.04 -6.83
CA PHE A 111 -0.55 -1.44 -6.40
C PHE A 111 0.77 -2.14 -6.66
N ALA A 112 1.31 -2.01 -7.88
CA ALA A 112 2.59 -2.59 -8.26
C ALA A 112 3.74 -2.08 -7.38
N LEU A 113 3.80 -0.76 -7.13
CA LEU A 113 4.78 -0.16 -6.23
C LEU A 113 4.65 -0.68 -4.80
N ARG A 114 3.43 -0.91 -4.31
CA ARG A 114 3.18 -1.42 -2.96
C ARG A 114 3.63 -2.87 -2.80
N VAL A 115 3.31 -3.71 -3.77
CA VAL A 115 3.76 -5.10 -3.81
C VAL A 115 5.28 -5.16 -3.94
N ALA A 116 5.87 -4.39 -4.85
CA ALA A 116 7.32 -4.32 -5.03
C ALA A 116 8.04 -3.80 -3.77
N HIS A 117 7.50 -2.81 -3.08
CA HIS A 117 8.09 -2.28 -1.85
C HIS A 117 8.05 -3.29 -0.70
N ALA A 118 6.91 -3.95 -0.48
CA ALA A 118 6.73 -4.85 0.65
C ALA A 118 7.31 -6.25 0.43
N ASP A 119 7.19 -6.83 -0.77
CA ASP A 119 7.76 -8.16 -1.06
C ASP A 119 9.17 -8.08 -1.66
N GLY A 120 9.46 -7.10 -2.53
CA GLY A 120 10.79 -6.93 -3.14
C GLY A 120 11.77 -6.10 -2.29
N GLY A 121 11.32 -5.00 -1.69
CA GLY A 121 12.18 -4.06 -0.95
C GLY A 121 12.41 -4.41 0.52
N MET A 122 11.42 -5.01 1.17
CA MET A 122 11.48 -5.34 2.61
C MET A 122 11.75 -6.82 2.90
N ARG A 123 11.27 -7.75 2.06
CA ARG A 123 11.38 -9.20 2.32
C ARG A 123 12.47 -9.91 1.55
N LEU A 124 12.86 -9.45 0.36
CA LEU A 124 13.96 -10.04 -0.41
C LEU A 124 15.30 -9.74 0.25
N ARG A 125 15.67 -10.62 1.20
CA ARG A 125 16.93 -10.58 1.92
C ARG A 125 17.94 -11.43 1.14
N GLY A 126 18.53 -10.83 0.11
CA GLY A 126 19.58 -11.45 -0.69
C GLY A 126 19.68 -10.80 -2.07
N ASN A 127 20.89 -10.40 -2.46
CA ASN A 127 21.29 -9.91 -3.79
C ASN A 127 21.08 -8.45 -4.22
N PHE A 128 20.61 -7.54 -3.37
CA PHE A 128 20.96 -6.12 -3.53
C PHE A 128 21.91 -5.65 -2.42
N GLY A 129 23.00 -6.40 -2.25
CA GLY A 129 24.18 -5.91 -1.55
C GLY A 129 24.73 -4.70 -2.32
N GLY A 130 24.54 -3.50 -1.78
CA GLY A 130 25.04 -2.24 -2.35
C GLY A 130 23.99 -1.33 -3.01
N GLY A 131 22.74 -1.77 -3.18
CA GLY A 131 21.73 -1.03 -3.96
C GLY A 131 20.36 -0.99 -3.31
N ALA A 132 20.20 -0.19 -2.26
CA ALA A 132 18.92 0.10 -1.61
C ALA A 132 18.00 0.95 -2.51
N ILE A 133 17.74 0.53 -3.75
CA ILE A 133 16.92 1.30 -4.72
C ILE A 133 15.43 0.94 -4.57
N GLY A 134 15.07 -0.32 -4.24
CA GLY A 134 13.67 -0.72 -4.09
C GLY A 134 12.92 -0.09 -2.91
N ARG A 135 13.64 0.28 -1.83
CA ARG A 135 13.06 0.95 -0.66
C ARG A 135 12.67 2.42 -0.96
N PRO A 136 13.57 3.29 -1.44
CA PRO A 136 13.23 4.65 -1.84
C PRO A 136 12.35 4.68 -3.09
N LEU A 137 12.53 3.80 -4.08
CA LEU A 137 11.71 3.82 -5.30
C LEU A 137 10.23 3.51 -5.01
N GLY A 138 9.95 2.50 -4.17
CA GLY A 138 8.57 2.18 -3.78
C GLY A 138 7.91 3.31 -2.97
N TYR A 139 8.67 3.94 -2.07
CA TYR A 139 8.19 5.06 -1.25
C TYR A 139 7.97 6.33 -2.10
N ILE A 140 8.99 6.78 -2.82
CA ILE A 140 8.96 7.98 -3.67
C ILE A 140 7.92 7.81 -4.78
N GLY A 141 7.88 6.63 -5.43
CA GLY A 141 6.89 6.34 -6.45
C GLY A 141 5.47 6.42 -5.90
N SER A 142 5.22 5.86 -4.71
CA SER A 142 3.89 5.94 -4.11
C SER A 142 3.50 7.37 -3.72
N MET A 143 4.46 8.16 -3.22
CA MET A 143 4.23 9.59 -2.94
C MET A 143 3.97 10.37 -4.23
N GLY A 144 4.65 10.03 -5.31
CA GLY A 144 4.38 10.56 -6.64
C GLY A 144 2.97 10.25 -7.12
N VAL A 145 2.48 9.02 -6.93
CA VAL A 145 1.09 8.66 -7.26
C VAL A 145 0.09 9.44 -6.40
N LEU A 146 0.36 9.63 -5.11
CA LEU A 146 -0.51 10.43 -4.24
C LEU A 146 -0.53 11.90 -4.64
N ALA A 147 0.63 12.49 -4.91
CA ALA A 147 0.74 13.84 -5.41
C ALA A 147 0.03 13.99 -6.76
N GLY A 148 0.15 13.00 -7.64
CA GLY A 148 -0.56 12.92 -8.92
C GLY A 148 -2.08 12.87 -8.73
N LEU A 149 -2.58 12.00 -7.85
CA LEU A 149 -4.01 11.92 -7.53
C LEU A 149 -4.52 13.22 -6.91
N ALA A 150 -3.79 13.80 -5.96
CA ALA A 150 -4.15 15.07 -5.32
C ALA A 150 -4.14 16.24 -6.30
N GLY A 151 -3.13 16.32 -7.16
CA GLY A 151 -3.04 17.32 -8.22
C GLY A 151 -4.17 17.17 -9.24
N TYR A 152 -4.47 15.93 -9.66
CA TYR A 152 -5.55 15.64 -10.59
C TYR A 152 -6.93 15.93 -9.99
N SER A 153 -7.18 15.54 -8.74
CA SER A 153 -8.43 15.86 -8.04
C SER A 153 -8.60 17.37 -7.89
N THR A 154 -7.52 18.09 -7.55
CA THR A 154 -7.55 19.56 -7.43
C THR A 154 -7.81 20.23 -8.78
N TYR A 155 -7.18 19.73 -9.85
CA TYR A 155 -7.41 20.22 -11.21
C TYR A 155 -8.87 20.08 -11.65
N LEU A 156 -9.52 18.97 -11.30
CA LEU A 156 -10.94 18.75 -11.62
C LEU A 156 -11.87 19.76 -10.91
N VAL A 157 -11.49 20.22 -9.71
CA VAL A 157 -12.28 21.18 -8.92
C VAL A 157 -11.76 22.63 -9.01
N ARG A 158 -10.82 22.92 -9.94
CA ARG A 158 -10.17 24.24 -10.06
C ARG A 158 -11.14 25.41 -10.19
N ALA A 159 -12.30 25.18 -10.80
CA ALA A 159 -13.34 26.20 -10.98
C ALA A 159 -13.85 26.76 -9.64
N TYR A 160 -13.82 25.97 -8.55
CA TYR A 160 -14.21 26.43 -7.22
C TYR A 160 -13.18 27.33 -6.55
N TRP A 161 -11.96 27.38 -7.10
CA TRP A 161 -10.86 28.20 -6.59
C TRP A 161 -10.76 29.55 -7.32
N GLY A 162 -11.69 29.84 -8.24
CA GLY A 162 -11.73 31.09 -9.00
C GLY A 162 -10.79 31.13 -10.21
N PHE A 163 -10.35 29.96 -10.71
CA PHE A 163 -9.53 29.79 -11.91
C PHE A 163 -10.22 28.94 -12.97
#